data_AF-A0A3D5YFD9-F1
#
_entry.id   AF-A0A3D5YFD9-F1
#
_cell.length_a   1.000
_cell.length_b   1.000
_cell.length_c   1.000
_cell.angle_alpha   90.00
_cell.angle_beta   90.00
_cell.angle_gamma   90.00
#
_symmetry.space_group_name_H-M   'P 1'
#
loop_
_entity.id
_entity.type
_entity.pdbx_description
1 polymer ?
#
loop_
_entity_poly.entity_id
_entity_poly.type
_entity_poly.pdbx_seq_one_letter_code
_entity_poly.pdbx_strand_id
1 'polypeptide(L)' 'MVNGTITTKSDTKITYGDVITFDGIEIDVLESVHVILYKPAGYISSDEDENKYLSYRHLLQDCPYVNMLHVAGRLDHDTE' A
#
# COMPACT_ATOMS: atom_id res chain seq x y z
N MET A 1 -20.18 9.27 -7.36
CA MET A 1 -21.43 8.53 -7.06
C MET A 1 -21.10 7.51 -5.99
N VAL A 2 -22.02 7.28 -5.07
CA VAL A 2 -21.92 6.20 -4.08
C VAL A 2 -23.10 5.29 -4.33
N ASN A 3 -22.86 4.02 -4.63
CA ASN A 3 -23.89 3.02 -4.97
C ASN A 3 -24.86 3.52 -6.05
N GLY A 4 -24.33 4.13 -7.11
CA GLY A 4 -25.15 4.65 -8.22
C GLY A 4 -25.92 5.95 -7.91
N THR A 5 -25.79 6.53 -6.71
CA THR A 5 -26.43 7.81 -6.36
C THR A 5 -25.43 8.95 -6.45
N ILE A 6 -25.83 10.08 -7.05
CA ILE A 6 -25.01 11.30 -7.08
C ILE A 6 -24.98 11.90 -5.67
N THR A 7 -23.80 11.91 -5.09
CA THR A 7 -23.54 12.48 -3.77
C THR A 7 -22.68 13.73 -3.95
N THR A 8 -23.19 14.88 -3.53
CA THR A 8 -22.47 16.17 -3.56
C THR A 8 -22.01 16.63 -2.18
N LYS A 9 -22.43 15.92 -1.12
CA LYS A 9 -22.08 16.20 0.27
C LYS A 9 -20.74 15.55 0.63
N SER A 10 -19.77 16.36 1.04
CA SER A 10 -18.44 15.90 1.45
C SER A 10 -18.42 15.18 2.79
N ASP A 11 -19.45 15.33 3.63
CA ASP A 11 -19.60 14.65 4.93
C ASP A 11 -20.26 13.27 4.82
N THR A 12 -20.49 12.77 3.60
CA THR A 12 -21.12 11.47 3.39
C THR A 12 -20.24 10.36 3.94
N LYS A 13 -20.74 9.65 4.95
CA LYS A 13 -20.05 8.51 5.54
C LYS A 13 -20.08 7.33 4.58
N ILE A 14 -18.90 6.85 4.19
CA ILE A 14 -18.71 5.66 3.37
C ILE A 14 -18.45 4.47 4.29
N THR A 15 -19.04 3.33 3.96
CA THR A 15 -18.94 2.08 4.68
C THR A 15 -18.32 0.99 3.81
N TYR A 16 -17.81 -0.06 4.45
CA TYR A 16 -17.25 -1.19 3.72
C TYR A 16 -18.30 -1.83 2.81
N GLY A 17 -17.95 -2.05 1.55
CA GLY A 17 -18.85 -2.58 0.52
C GLY A 17 -19.57 -1.52 -0.32
N ASP A 18 -19.45 -0.23 0.00
CA ASP A 18 -19.95 0.84 -0.86
C ASP A 18 -19.13 0.92 -2.15
N VAL A 19 -19.81 0.99 -3.29
CA VAL A 19 -19.20 1.17 -4.60
C VAL A 19 -19.09 2.67 -4.90
N ILE A 20 -17.87 3.15 -5.06
CA ILE A 20 -17.60 4.55 -5.38
C ILE A 20 -17.28 4.66 -6.86
N THR A 21 -17.96 5.56 -7.55
CA THR A 21 -17.70 5.84 -8.97
C THR A 21 -17.40 7.32 -9.17
N PHE A 22 -16.31 7.68 -9.82
CA PHE A 22 -15.97 9.04 -10.21
C PHE A 22 -15.85 9.11 -11.73
N ASP A 23 -16.62 10.01 -12.35
CA ASP A 23 -16.67 10.18 -13.82
C ASP A 23 -16.91 8.87 -14.60
N GLY A 24 -17.76 7.99 -14.05
CA GLY A 24 -18.07 6.68 -14.63
C GLY A 24 -17.01 5.60 -14.38
N ILE A 25 -15.91 5.92 -13.69
CA ILE A 25 -14.84 4.97 -13.33
C ILE A 25 -15.03 4.55 -11.86
N GLU A 26 -15.07 3.26 -11.60
CA GLU A 26 -15.09 2.73 -10.23
C GLU A 26 -13.75 2.98 -9.54
N ILE A 27 -13.80 3.42 -8.29
CA ILE A 27 -12.62 3.67 -7.47
C ILE A 27 -12.42 2.48 -6.54
N ASP A 28 -11.29 1.80 -6.70
CA ASP A 28 -10.81 0.83 -5.73
C ASP A 28 -10.41 1.53 -4.44
N VAL A 29 -11.11 1.22 -3.35
CA VAL A 29 -10.81 1.76 -2.02
C VAL A 29 -9.71 0.91 -1.40
N LEU A 30 -8.56 1.53 -1.13
CA LEU A 30 -7.43 0.86 -0.48
C LEU A 30 -7.67 0.74 1.03
N GLU A 31 -7.43 -0.45 1.56
CA GLU A 31 -7.46 -0.72 2.98
C GLU A 31 -6.18 -0.21 3.67
N SER A 32 -6.26 0.04 4.99
CA SER A 32 -5.06 0.34 5.78
C SER A 32 -4.30 -0.95 6.08
N VAL A 33 -3.21 -1.19 5.35
CA VAL A 33 -2.41 -2.42 5.45
C VAL A 33 -1.15 -2.17 6.27
N HIS A 34 -0.89 -3.06 7.23
CA HIS A 34 0.33 -3.04 8.06
C HIS A 34 0.97 -4.42 8.02
N VAL A 35 2.28 -4.47 7.76
CA VAL A 35 3.04 -5.71 7.65
C VAL A 35 4.23 -5.64 8.59
N ILE A 36 4.47 -6.71 9.34
CA ILE A 36 5.69 -6.91 10.13
C ILE A 36 6.61 -7.81 9.32
N LEU A 37 7.79 -7.31 8.99
CA LEU A 37 8.78 -8.02 8.20
C LEU A 37 10.03 -8.26 9.05
N TYR A 38 10.36 -9.54 9.27
CA TYR A 38 11.68 -9.92 9.77
C TYR A 38 12.65 -9.91 8.59
N LYS A 39 13.32 -8.77 8.41
CA LYS A 39 14.14 -8.47 7.25
C LYS A 39 15.54 -9.12 7.40
N PRO A 40 15.95 -10.03 6.52
CA PRO A 40 17.32 -10.57 6.53
C PRO A 40 18.33 -9.54 5.98
N ALA A 41 19.60 -9.74 6.31
CA ALA A 41 20.72 -9.03 5.72
C ALA A 41 20.78 -9.25 4.18
N GLY A 42 21.38 -8.30 3.45
CA GLY A 42 21.50 -8.36 1.98
C GLY A 42 20.42 -7.59 1.22
N TYR A 43 19.40 -7.08 1.91
CA TYR A 43 18.36 -6.23 1.37
C TYR A 43 18.50 -4.82 1.92
N ILE A 44 17.84 -3.83 1.32
CA ILE A 44 17.74 -2.46 1.83
C ILE A 44 16.30 -2.10 2.19
N SER A 45 16.16 -1.18 3.16
CA SER A 45 14.88 -0.60 3.56
C SER A 45 14.51 0.58 2.64
N SER A 46 14.58 0.37 1.33
CA SER A 46 14.22 1.34 0.27
C SER A 46 13.13 0.74 -0.62
N ASP A 47 12.30 1.60 -1.20
CA ASP A 47 11.20 1.19 -2.08
C ASP A 47 11.69 0.71 -3.47
N GLU A 48 12.94 1.03 -3.80
CA GLU A 48 13.61 0.65 -5.04
C GLU A 48 14.93 -0.06 -4.76
N ASP A 49 15.44 -0.79 -5.77
CA ASP A 49 16.77 -1.39 -5.71
C ASP A 49 17.82 -0.28 -5.84
N GLU A 50 18.85 -0.29 -4.99
CA GLU A 50 19.92 0.71 -5.01
C GLU A 50 21.30 0.04 -5.03
N ASN A 51 22.15 0.50 -5.95
CA ASN A 51 23.49 -0.04 -6.19
C ASN A 51 23.46 -1.55 -6.52
N LYS A 52 23.86 -2.38 -5.56
CA LYS A 52 23.91 -3.84 -5.66
C LYS A 52 22.91 -4.55 -4.74
N TYR A 53 22.06 -3.79 -4.05
CA TYR A 53 21.19 -4.29 -2.99
C TYR A 53 19.73 -4.26 -3.43
N LEU A 54 19.01 -5.32 -3.06
CA LEU A 54 17.60 -5.49 -3.39
C LEU A 54 16.70 -4.80 -2.35
N SER A 55 15.61 -4.20 -2.81
CA SER A 55 14.56 -3.65 -1.95
C SER A 55 13.90 -4.72 -1.07
N TYR A 56 13.44 -4.33 0.12
CA TYR A 56 12.60 -5.15 0.99
C TYR A 56 11.34 -5.69 0.28
N ARG A 57 10.88 -5.03 -0.80
CA ARG A 57 9.72 -5.46 -1.59
C ARG A 57 9.90 -6.84 -2.22
N HIS A 58 11.14 -7.22 -2.55
CA HIS A 58 11.44 -8.56 -3.06
C HIS A 58 11.11 -9.68 -2.06
N LEU A 59 10.99 -9.36 -0.77
CA LEU A 59 10.62 -10.31 0.29
C LEU A 59 9.09 -10.43 0.49
N LEU A 60 8.30 -9.61 -0.23
CA LEU A 60 6.86 -9.48 -0.04
C LEU A 60 6.09 -9.71 -1.36
N GLN A 61 6.60 -10.56 -2.25
CA GLN A 61 5.98 -10.83 -3.55
C GLN A 61 4.55 -11.38 -3.44
N ASP A 62 4.23 -12.07 -2.34
CA ASP A 62 2.89 -12.59 -2.06
C ASP A 62 1.94 -11.53 -1.47
N CYS A 63 2.44 -10.31 -1.16
CA CYS A 63 1.62 -9.22 -0.65
C CYS A 63 0.99 -8.42 -1.83
N PRO A 64 -0.35 -8.39 -1.97
CA PRO A 64 -1.00 -7.70 -3.09
C PRO A 64 -0.75 -6.19 -3.09
N TYR A 65 -0.39 -5.61 -1.94
CA TYR A 65 -0.14 -4.17 -1.78
C TYR A 65 1.35 -3.82 -1.76
N VAL A 66 2.26 -4.74 -2.12
CA VAL A 66 3.72 -4.54 -1.98
C VAL A 66 4.23 -3.23 -2.58
N ASN A 67 3.70 -2.81 -3.72
CA ASN A 67 4.09 -1.56 -4.40
C ASN A 67 3.55 -0.28 -3.72
N MET A 68 2.56 -0.43 -2.84
CA MET A 68 1.94 0.66 -2.07
C MET A 68 2.43 0.71 -0.62
N LEU A 69 3.20 -0.29 -0.19
CA LEU A 69 3.83 -0.29 1.13
C LEU A 69 4.99 0.71 1.17
N HIS A 70 5.20 1.25 2.37
CA HIS A 70 6.34 2.07 2.74
C HIS A 70 6.87 1.62 4.10
N VAL A 71 8.18 1.75 4.29
CA VAL A 71 8.85 1.33 5.53
C VAL A 71 8.62 2.34 6.65
N ALA A 72 7.96 1.90 7.73
CA ALA A 72 7.81 2.67 8.97
C ALA A 72 9.07 2.54 9.84
N GLY A 73 10.08 3.36 9.58
CA GLY A 73 11.37 3.34 10.27
C GLY A 73 12.40 2.47 9.53
N ARG A 74 13.48 3.11 9.05
CA ARG A 74 14.48 2.45 8.20
C ARG A 74 15.46 1.65 9.08
N LEU A 75 15.63 0.37 8.75
CA LEU A 75 16.74 -0.43 9.22
C LEU A 75 17.91 -0.32 8.23
N ASP A 76 19.14 -0.17 8.72
CA ASP A 76 20.33 -0.12 7.87
C ASP A 76 20.59 -1.49 7.21
N HIS A 77 21.33 -1.52 6.10
CA HIS A 77 21.54 -2.76 5.33
C HIS A 77 22.20 -3.87 6.15
N ASP A 78 23.10 -3.49 7.05
CA ASP A 78 23.90 -4.41 7.87
C ASP A 78 23.25 -4.68 9.25
N THR A 79 22.01 -4.24 9.45
CA THR A 79 21.26 -4.47 10.70
C THR A 79 20.26 -5.60 10.52
N GLU A 80 20.15 -6.47 11.52
CA GLU A 80 19.16 -7.56 11.65
C GLU A 80 18.10 -7.26 12.72
#